data_AF-A0A5J5PBA5-F1
#
_entry.id   AF-A0A5J5PBA5-F1
#
_cell.length_a   1.000
_cell.length_b   1.000
_cell.length_c   1.000
_cell.angle_alpha   90.00
_cell.angle_beta   90.00
_cell.angle_gamma   90.00
#
_symmetry.space_group_name_H-M   'P 1'
#
loop_
_entity.id
_entity.type
_entity.pdbx_description
1 polymer ?
#
loop_
_entity_poly.entity_id
_entity_poly.type
_entity_poly.pdbx_seq_one_letter_code
_entity_poly.pdbx_strand_id
1 'polypeptide(L)'
;MAMSGLVSNRNFGHFIGSGILCRGEQAILLHRGERLSVAVVHGNIVKPISVSPNGRQLILLSLHHSDKSHRDYPQQRSKGSFACRSFSSSSPGGWLEAGDKDKIVENRSSAFYKSEEYDITEAKLDSLPSPDENNEAILVERDIPWWHSFPKRWVIVLLCFAAFLLCNMDRVNMSIAILPMSKEFNWNSATVGLIQSSFFWGYLLTQILGGIWADKIGGKLVLGFGVVWWSVATILTPITAKIGLPFLLIMRAFMGIGEGVAMPAMNNLLSKWIPVSERSRSLALVYSGMYLGSVTGLAFSPILIHKFGWPSVFYSFGSLGSIWFALWLRKAYSSPEEDPELSKEEKKLIMGGSISKEPVKVIPWRLILSKAPVWALIISHFCHNWGTFILLTWMPTYYNQVLKFNLTESGLLCVLPWLTMAAFANIGGWIADTLVSRGLSITAVRKIMQSIGFLGPAFFLTQLSYVRTPAMAVLCMACSQGSDAFSQSGLYSNHQDIGPRYAGVLLGLSNTAGVLAGVFGTAATGYILQRGSWDDVFKVSVALYIIGTLVWNLFSTGEKILD
;
A
#
# COMPACT_ATOMS: atom_id res chain seq x y z
N MET A 1 -0.20 12.84 -2.18
CA MET A 1 0.65 13.20 -1.02
C MET A 1 1.01 11.95 -0.24
N ALA A 2 2.03 11.21 -0.68
CA ALA A 2 2.60 10.05 0.04
C ALA A 2 3.47 10.46 1.25
N MET A 3 3.32 11.69 1.76
CA MET A 3 4.15 12.29 2.81
C MET A 3 3.44 12.37 4.18
N SER A 4 2.12 12.21 4.27
CA SER A 4 1.42 12.25 5.57
C SER A 4 1.64 10.98 6.39
N GLY A 5 1.90 9.83 5.75
CA GLY A 5 2.32 8.59 6.41
C GLY A 5 3.77 8.58 6.89
N LEU A 6 4.57 9.62 6.56
CA LEU A 6 5.96 9.76 6.98
C LEU A 6 6.13 10.51 8.31
N VAL A 7 5.08 11.18 8.82
CA VAL A 7 5.20 12.05 10.02
C VAL A 7 4.70 11.40 11.32
N SER A 8 4.00 10.26 11.27
CA SER A 8 3.45 9.63 12.47
C SER A 8 4.32 8.54 13.13
N ASN A 9 5.61 8.46 12.81
CA ASN A 9 6.55 7.64 13.58
C ASN A 9 7.83 8.43 13.88
N ARG A 10 8.07 8.67 15.17
CA ARG A 10 9.33 9.19 15.72
C ARG A 10 10.48 8.30 15.25
N ASN A 11 11.18 8.70 14.20
CA ASN A 11 12.59 8.37 13.89
C ASN A 11 13.12 9.05 12.60
N PHE A 12 12.60 10.21 12.21
CA PHE A 12 13.10 10.96 11.04
C PHE A 12 14.00 12.17 11.38
N GLY A 13 14.48 12.25 12.63
CA GLY A 13 15.40 13.30 13.09
C GLY A 13 16.89 12.99 12.87
N HIS A 14 17.24 11.85 12.27
CA HIS A 14 18.63 11.39 12.20
C HIS A 14 19.27 11.45 10.80
N PHE A 15 18.66 12.14 9.83
CA PHE A 15 19.06 12.04 8.42
C PHE A 15 19.67 13.31 7.80
N ILE A 16 19.85 14.40 8.54
CA ILE A 16 20.64 15.56 8.07
C ILE A 16 21.47 16.10 9.23
N GLY A 17 22.73 15.71 9.30
CA GLY A 17 23.68 16.16 10.31
C GLY A 17 24.96 15.33 10.26
N SER A 18 25.91 15.76 9.43
CA SER A 18 27.27 15.21 9.37
C SER A 18 27.95 15.33 10.75
N GLY A 19 28.56 14.24 11.22
CA GLY A 19 29.47 14.28 12.38
C GLY A 19 29.39 13.06 13.28
N ILE A 20 30.22 12.05 12.98
CA ILE A 20 30.88 11.11 13.91
C ILE A 20 30.24 10.95 15.30
N LEU A 21 29.62 9.80 15.57
CA LEU A 21 29.89 9.03 16.79
C LEU A 21 29.38 7.58 16.67
N CYS A 22 30.30 6.62 16.79
CA CYS A 22 30.01 5.20 16.90
C CYS A 22 29.29 4.87 18.22
N ARG A 23 28.28 3.99 18.17
CA ARG A 23 28.11 2.85 19.10
C ARG A 23 26.98 1.93 18.63
N GLY A 24 27.36 0.72 18.21
CA GLY A 24 26.42 -0.35 17.87
C GLY A 24 25.94 -1.09 19.12
N GLU A 25 24.64 -1.40 19.16
CA GLU A 25 24.08 -2.44 20.03
C GLU A 25 24.23 -3.79 19.32
N GLN A 26 25.05 -4.69 19.85
CA GLN A 26 25.07 -6.10 19.46
C GLN A 26 24.23 -6.91 20.44
N ALA A 27 23.18 -7.59 19.94
CA ALA A 27 22.53 -8.67 20.66
C ALA A 27 23.26 -9.99 20.34
N ILE A 28 23.82 -10.65 21.35
CA ILE A 28 24.47 -11.95 21.22
C ILE A 28 23.49 -13.04 21.69
N LEU A 29 23.10 -13.93 20.78
CA LEU A 29 22.37 -15.16 21.09
C LEU A 29 23.38 -16.25 21.45
N LEU A 30 23.47 -16.61 22.74
CA LEU A 30 24.27 -17.75 23.20
C LEU A 30 23.38 -19.00 23.30
N HIS A 31 23.70 -20.02 22.52
CA HIS A 31 23.04 -21.33 22.58
C HIS A 31 23.83 -22.27 23.50
N ARG A 32 23.26 -22.63 24.65
CA ARG A 32 23.69 -23.78 25.46
C ARG A 32 22.47 -24.34 26.19
N GLY A 33 22.16 -25.62 25.94
CA GLY A 33 21.24 -26.50 26.69
C GLY A 33 19.99 -25.89 27.35
N GLU A 34 18.81 -26.17 26.78
CA GLU A 34 17.47 -26.05 27.38
C GLU A 34 17.23 -24.91 28.39
N ARG A 35 17.28 -23.64 27.94
CA ARG A 35 16.49 -22.48 28.43
C ARG A 35 16.82 -21.22 27.61
N LEU A 36 15.80 -20.48 27.16
CA LEU A 36 15.94 -19.16 26.52
C LEU A 36 16.05 -18.07 27.59
N SER A 37 17.03 -17.18 27.48
CA SER A 37 17.15 -15.98 28.32
C SER A 37 17.64 -14.80 27.47
N VAL A 38 16.94 -13.68 27.53
CA VAL A 38 17.31 -12.42 26.85
C VAL A 38 17.98 -11.52 27.89
N ALA A 39 19.20 -11.07 27.62
CA ALA A 39 19.89 -10.06 28.41
C ALA A 39 20.10 -8.80 27.57
N VAL A 40 19.71 -7.64 28.10
CA VAL A 40 20.01 -6.33 27.53
C VAL A 40 21.15 -5.73 28.33
N VAL A 41 22.24 -5.35 27.65
CA VAL A 41 23.41 -4.73 28.29
C VAL A 41 23.19 -3.21 28.35
N HIS A 42 23.28 -2.63 29.55
CA HIS A 42 23.24 -1.19 29.77
C HIS A 42 24.35 -0.80 30.76
N GLY A 43 25.55 -0.52 30.25
CA GLY A 43 26.70 -0.21 31.11
C GLY A 43 27.09 -1.33 32.10
N ASN A 44 28.01 -1.04 33.02
CA ASN A 44 28.69 -2.01 33.90
C ASN A 44 27.82 -2.64 35.02
N ILE A 45 26.53 -2.88 34.80
CA ILE A 45 25.66 -3.53 35.78
C ILE A 45 24.78 -4.57 35.07
N VAL A 46 24.98 -5.85 35.41
CA VAL A 46 24.10 -6.97 34.99
C VAL A 46 23.01 -7.13 36.05
N LYS A 47 21.73 -7.00 35.66
CA LYS A 47 20.57 -7.35 36.51
C LYS A 47 19.76 -8.50 35.89
N PRO A 48 19.48 -9.59 36.63
CA PRO A 48 18.61 -10.65 36.13
C PRO A 48 17.13 -10.24 36.23
N ILE A 49 16.38 -10.42 35.13
CA ILE A 49 14.91 -10.34 35.13
C ILE A 49 14.39 -11.77 35.19
N SER A 50 13.71 -12.15 36.27
CA SER A 50 12.97 -13.41 36.35
C SER A 50 11.56 -13.24 35.80
N VAL A 51 11.19 -14.08 34.84
CA VAL A 51 9.82 -14.21 34.33
C VAL A 51 9.17 -15.36 35.10
N SER A 52 8.09 -15.08 35.85
CA SER A 52 7.29 -16.12 36.49
C SER A 52 6.11 -16.53 35.57
N PRO A 53 5.90 -17.82 35.30
CA PRO A 53 4.73 -18.30 34.57
C PRO A 53 3.59 -18.51 35.56
N ASN A 54 2.74 -17.50 35.74
CA ASN A 54 1.32 -17.65 36.09
C ASN A 54 0.70 -16.26 36.28
N GLY A 55 -0.30 -15.94 35.47
CA GLY A 55 -0.94 -14.62 35.44
C GLY A 55 -1.57 -14.22 36.77
N ARG A 56 -1.23 -13.01 37.24
CA ARG A 56 -2.04 -12.10 38.06
C ARG A 56 -1.40 -10.70 38.04
N GLN A 57 -2.25 -9.67 38.00
CA GLN A 57 -1.94 -8.25 37.89
C GLN A 57 -0.87 -7.76 38.88
N LEU A 58 -0.08 -6.76 38.48
CA LEU A 58 0.68 -5.91 39.41
C LEU A 58 0.47 -4.42 39.08
N ILE A 59 -0.13 -3.75 40.06
CA ILE A 59 -0.41 -2.32 40.16
C ILE A 59 0.92 -1.60 40.43
N LEU A 60 1.24 -0.58 39.62
CA LEU A 60 2.41 0.27 39.82
C LEU A 60 2.04 1.43 40.78
N LEU A 61 2.46 1.31 42.04
CA LEU A 61 2.49 2.43 43.00
C LEU A 61 3.83 3.16 42.86
N SER A 62 3.76 4.44 42.51
CA SER A 62 4.89 5.36 42.44
C SER A 62 5.16 5.94 43.83
N LEU A 63 6.39 5.83 44.34
CA LEU A 63 6.86 6.59 45.49
C LEU A 63 8.20 7.27 45.16
N HIS A 64 8.20 8.58 45.39
CA HIS A 64 9.26 9.56 45.20
C HIS A 64 10.24 9.56 46.40
N HIS A 65 11.55 9.70 46.14
CA HIS A 65 12.57 10.53 46.85
C HIS A 65 13.96 10.04 46.42
N SER A 66 14.83 10.81 45.73
CA SER A 66 15.55 12.04 46.07
C SER A 66 16.65 11.89 47.15
N ASP A 67 17.88 11.87 46.62
CA ASP A 67 19.11 12.49 47.12
C ASP A 67 19.98 11.89 48.27
N LYS A 68 21.27 11.76 47.90
CA LYS A 68 22.51 12.06 48.64
C LYS A 68 23.18 11.06 49.62
N SER A 69 24.43 10.78 49.26
CA SER A 69 25.68 10.89 50.06
C SER A 69 26.40 9.62 50.56
N HIS A 70 27.69 9.57 50.19
CA HIS A 70 28.92 9.21 50.92
C HIS A 70 29.08 7.92 51.75
N ARG A 71 30.11 7.16 51.33
CA ARG A 71 31.28 6.58 52.06
C ARG A 71 31.15 5.43 53.10
N ASP A 72 32.06 4.46 52.90
CA ASP A 72 32.90 3.68 53.83
C ASP A 72 32.42 2.37 54.54
N TYR A 73 33.03 1.24 54.07
CA TYR A 73 33.60 0.04 54.76
C TYR A 73 32.70 -0.89 55.66
N PRO A 74 33.13 -2.11 56.10
CA PRO A 74 33.42 -3.33 55.31
C PRO A 74 32.95 -4.69 55.95
N GLN A 75 33.27 -5.81 55.26
CA GLN A 75 33.47 -7.19 55.76
C GLN A 75 32.38 -7.92 56.58
N GLN A 76 31.88 -9.05 56.06
CA GLN A 76 32.01 -10.35 56.74
C GLN A 76 31.69 -11.55 55.81
N ARG A 77 32.61 -12.54 55.83
CA ARG A 77 32.45 -13.88 55.25
C ARG A 77 31.54 -14.73 56.16
N SER A 78 30.63 -15.51 55.58
CA SER A 78 30.27 -16.81 56.15
C SER A 78 30.17 -17.86 55.04
N LYS A 79 30.80 -19.02 55.31
CA LYS A 79 30.77 -20.23 54.48
C LYS A 79 29.45 -20.95 54.76
N GLY A 80 28.77 -21.41 53.71
CA GLY A 80 27.62 -22.31 53.80
C GLY A 80 27.59 -23.26 52.61
N SER A 81 27.95 -24.51 52.87
CA SER A 81 27.84 -25.65 51.95
C SER A 81 26.38 -26.09 51.86
N PHE A 82 25.84 -26.26 50.65
CA PHE A 82 24.55 -26.90 50.42
C PHE A 82 24.76 -28.24 49.73
N ALA A 83 24.47 -29.31 50.47
CA ALA A 83 24.30 -30.66 49.94
C ALA A 83 22.82 -30.86 49.59
N CYS A 84 22.52 -31.20 48.33
CA CYS A 84 21.18 -31.57 47.89
C CYS A 84 21.03 -33.09 47.96
N ARG A 85 20.08 -33.57 48.78
CA ARG A 85 19.58 -34.95 48.76
C ARG A 85 18.51 -35.07 47.67
N SER A 86 18.66 -36.03 46.77
CA SER A 86 17.61 -36.45 45.83
C SER A 86 16.97 -37.74 46.31
N PHE A 87 15.65 -37.71 46.53
CA PHE A 87 14.80 -38.90 46.60
C PHE A 87 14.39 -39.28 45.17
N SER A 88 14.51 -40.57 44.83
CA SER A 88 13.84 -41.15 43.66
C SER A 88 13.19 -42.46 44.08
N SER A 89 11.93 -42.64 43.67
CA SER A 89 11.07 -43.76 44.03
C SER A 89 11.02 -44.82 42.92
N SER A 90 11.31 -46.06 43.31
CA SER A 90 10.70 -47.34 42.91
C SER A 90 10.49 -47.71 41.43
N SER A 91 11.12 -48.80 41.00
CA SER A 91 10.46 -50.10 40.76
C SER A 91 11.48 -51.25 40.57
N PRO A 92 11.12 -52.52 40.82
CA PRO A 92 12.07 -53.58 41.22
C PRO A 92 12.20 -54.76 40.23
N GLY A 93 13.30 -55.52 40.34
CA GLY A 93 13.34 -56.94 39.97
C GLY A 93 14.67 -57.45 39.40
N GLY A 94 15.27 -58.45 40.05
CA GLY A 94 16.21 -59.39 39.43
C GLY A 94 17.51 -59.65 40.20
N TRP A 95 17.72 -60.91 40.60
CA TRP A 95 18.71 -61.45 41.54
C TRP A 95 20.04 -61.91 40.91
N LEU A 96 21.01 -62.26 41.79
CA LEU A 96 22.30 -63.02 41.63
C LEU A 96 23.56 -62.13 41.72
N GLU A 97 24.64 -62.41 42.46
CA GLU A 97 25.05 -63.42 43.47
C GLU A 97 26.39 -62.92 44.08
N ALA A 98 26.86 -63.51 45.18
CA ALA A 98 27.92 -63.00 46.07
C ALA A 98 29.35 -63.55 45.83
N GLY A 99 30.37 -62.81 46.31
CA GLY A 99 31.79 -63.19 46.45
C GLY A 99 32.71 -62.14 45.79
N ASP A 100 33.78 -61.59 46.36
CA ASP A 100 34.69 -62.01 47.43
C ASP A 100 35.48 -60.76 47.94
N LYS A 101 36.08 -60.85 49.13
CA LYS A 101 36.83 -59.79 49.83
C LYS A 101 38.29 -59.70 49.35
N ASP A 102 38.86 -58.49 49.26
CA ASP A 102 39.99 -58.00 50.09
C ASP A 102 40.87 -56.89 49.46
N LYS A 103 41.31 -55.98 50.36
CA LYS A 103 42.49 -55.09 50.36
C LYS A 103 42.50 -53.80 49.52
N ILE A 104 42.27 -52.70 50.23
CA ILE A 104 42.68 -51.33 49.88
C ILE A 104 43.99 -51.03 50.65
N VAL A 105 45.01 -50.56 49.94
CA VAL A 105 46.25 -49.98 50.50
C VAL A 105 46.34 -48.53 50.05
N GLU A 106 46.40 -47.61 51.02
CA GLU A 106 46.71 -46.19 50.81
C GLU A 106 48.19 -46.01 50.45
N ASN A 107 48.50 -45.04 49.57
CA ASN A 107 49.79 -44.36 49.64
C ASN A 107 49.68 -42.90 49.18
N ARG A 108 50.14 -42.00 50.05
CA ARG A 108 50.30 -40.54 49.84
C ARG A 108 51.73 -40.24 49.38
N SER A 109 51.90 -39.19 48.57
CA SER A 109 53.09 -38.32 48.63
C SER A 109 52.81 -36.96 47.97
N SER A 110 53.40 -35.92 48.55
CA SER A 110 53.14 -34.48 48.36
C SER A 110 54.43 -33.73 47.97
N ALA A 111 54.33 -32.58 47.28
CA ALA A 111 55.38 -31.54 47.32
C ALA A 111 54.82 -30.12 47.05
N PHE A 112 55.42 -29.13 47.74
CA PHE A 112 55.06 -27.72 47.95
C PHE A 112 55.87 -26.74 47.07
N TYR A 113 55.37 -25.49 46.85
CA TYR A 113 56.04 -24.16 47.07
C TYR A 113 55.16 -23.03 46.48
N LYS A 114 54.63 -22.00 47.18
CA LYS A 114 55.12 -20.80 47.93
C LYS A 114 55.48 -19.56 47.05
N SER A 115 54.89 -18.42 47.40
CA SER A 115 54.73 -17.13 46.71
C SER A 115 55.74 -16.04 47.12
N GLU A 116 55.97 -15.00 46.29
CA GLU A 116 56.25 -13.60 46.71
C GLU A 116 56.16 -12.57 45.56
N GLU A 117 55.74 -11.33 45.88
CA GLU A 117 55.50 -10.13 45.05
C GLU A 117 56.78 -9.31 44.77
N TYR A 118 56.83 -8.47 43.71
CA TYR A 118 57.65 -7.22 43.70
C TYR A 118 57.17 -6.14 42.72
N ASP A 119 57.53 -4.90 43.09
CA ASP A 119 57.09 -3.53 42.77
C ASP A 119 57.47 -2.96 41.37
N ILE A 120 56.81 -1.84 40.99
CA ILE A 120 57.07 -1.06 39.76
C ILE A 120 58.07 0.09 40.05
N THR A 121 59.11 0.26 39.22
CA THR A 121 59.72 1.59 38.93
C THR A 121 60.54 1.58 37.63
N GLU A 122 60.42 2.67 36.87
CA GLU A 122 60.95 2.91 35.51
C GLU A 122 62.50 3.00 35.41
N ALA A 123 63.07 2.62 34.26
CA ALA A 123 63.78 3.55 33.35
C ALA A 123 64.47 2.87 32.13
N LYS A 124 64.31 3.55 30.99
CA LYS A 124 65.13 3.56 29.74
C LYS A 124 65.09 2.35 28.81
N LEU A 125 64.37 2.51 27.70
CA LEU A 125 64.57 1.76 26.45
C LEU A 125 64.75 2.78 25.30
N ASP A 126 65.98 2.89 24.79
CA ASP A 126 66.28 3.63 23.57
C ASP A 126 65.97 2.78 22.31
N SER A 127 65.52 3.50 21.28
CA SER A 127 64.89 3.18 20.00
C SER A 127 65.47 2.08 19.08
N LEU A 128 64.57 1.33 18.41
CA LEU A 128 64.72 0.77 17.05
C LEU A 128 63.36 0.81 16.29
N PRO A 129 63.35 0.85 14.95
CA PRO A 129 62.51 1.77 14.15
C PRO A 129 61.10 1.27 13.80
N SER A 130 60.22 2.25 13.54
CA SER A 130 58.85 2.12 13.04
C SER A 130 58.76 1.46 11.66
N PRO A 131 57.84 0.51 11.44
CA PRO A 131 57.43 0.10 10.11
C PRO A 131 56.24 0.96 9.66
N ASP A 132 56.52 2.09 9.03
CA ASP A 132 55.60 2.65 8.04
C ASP A 132 56.18 2.30 6.68
N GLU A 133 55.47 1.47 5.92
CA GLU A 133 55.29 1.66 4.48
C GLU A 133 54.23 0.68 3.95
N ASN A 134 52.99 1.21 3.88
CA ASN A 134 52.06 1.03 2.77
C ASN A 134 51.70 -0.40 2.35
N ASN A 135 50.80 -1.01 3.12
CA ASN A 135 49.70 -1.80 2.55
C ASN A 135 48.47 -1.65 3.46
N GLU A 136 48.08 -0.40 3.74
CA GLU A 136 46.67 -0.14 3.95
C GLU A 136 45.96 -0.51 2.66
N ALA A 137 45.24 -1.62 2.67
CA ALA A 137 44.10 -1.77 1.80
C ALA A 137 43.15 -0.63 2.16
N ILE A 138 43.37 0.52 1.55
CA ILE A 138 42.38 1.58 1.45
C ILE A 138 41.18 0.87 0.83
N LEU A 139 40.22 0.50 1.67
CA LEU A 139 38.84 0.37 1.25
C LEU A 139 38.50 1.76 0.75
N VAL A 140 38.81 1.98 -0.53
CA VAL A 140 38.16 3.01 -1.31
C VAL A 140 36.71 2.55 -1.26
N GLU A 141 35.97 3.05 -0.25
CA GLU A 141 34.57 3.36 -0.43
C GLU A 141 34.57 4.21 -1.68
N ARG A 142 34.49 3.54 -2.84
CA ARG A 142 34.00 4.17 -4.04
C ARG A 142 32.71 4.77 -3.54
N ASP A 143 32.59 6.09 -3.59
CA ASP A 143 31.32 6.78 -3.48
C ASP A 143 30.47 6.20 -4.60
N ILE A 144 29.86 5.04 -4.34
CA ILE A 144 28.91 4.39 -5.20
C ILE A 144 27.81 5.43 -5.25
N PRO A 145 27.56 6.04 -6.41
CA PRO A 145 26.62 7.13 -6.45
C PRO A 145 25.29 6.66 -5.87
N TRP A 146 24.60 7.51 -5.12
CA TRP A 146 23.38 7.13 -4.39
C TRP A 146 22.35 6.38 -5.26
N TRP A 147 22.36 6.60 -6.59
CA TRP A 147 21.51 5.90 -7.55
C TRP A 147 21.87 4.42 -7.79
N HIS A 148 23.12 4.00 -7.55
CA HIS A 148 23.54 2.60 -7.58
C HIS A 148 23.21 1.86 -6.27
N SER A 149 23.11 2.59 -5.15
CA SER A 149 22.66 2.07 -3.86
C SER A 149 21.13 2.08 -3.71
N PHE A 150 20.41 2.62 -4.69
CA PHE A 150 18.95 2.69 -4.66
C PHE A 150 18.35 1.29 -4.86
N PRO A 151 17.54 0.77 -3.92
CA PRO A 151 17.08 -0.61 -3.99
C PRO A 151 16.24 -0.84 -5.25
N LYS A 152 16.55 -1.92 -5.97
CA LYS A 152 15.94 -2.22 -7.27
C LYS A 152 14.44 -2.39 -7.17
N ARG A 153 13.94 -2.91 -6.04
CA ARG A 153 12.52 -3.06 -5.78
C ARG A 153 11.76 -1.72 -5.85
N TRP A 154 12.36 -0.62 -5.41
CA TRP A 154 11.75 0.71 -5.48
C TRP A 154 11.77 1.29 -6.90
N VAL A 155 12.72 0.88 -7.75
CA VAL A 155 12.70 1.22 -9.18
C VAL A 155 11.46 0.62 -9.85
N ILE A 156 11.14 -0.65 -9.55
CA ILE A 156 9.91 -1.30 -10.05
C ILE A 156 8.66 -0.57 -9.55
N VAL A 157 8.62 -0.19 -8.27
CA VAL A 157 7.50 0.59 -7.70
C VAL A 157 7.34 1.93 -8.43
N LEU A 158 8.43 2.65 -8.68
CA LEU A 158 8.38 3.94 -9.39
C LEU A 158 7.96 3.80 -10.86
N LEU A 159 8.36 2.71 -11.54
CA LEU A 159 7.91 2.42 -12.89
C LEU A 159 6.41 2.08 -12.92
N CYS A 160 5.93 1.28 -11.97
CA CYS A 160 4.49 1.02 -11.81
C CYS A 160 3.70 2.31 -11.50
N PHE A 161 4.23 3.16 -10.62
CA PHE A 161 3.67 4.49 -10.35
C PHE A 161 3.54 5.32 -11.63
N ALA A 162 4.61 5.38 -12.44
CA ALA A 162 4.60 6.12 -13.70
C ALA A 162 3.59 5.52 -14.70
N ALA A 163 3.44 4.19 -14.75
CA ALA A 163 2.42 3.55 -15.61
C ALA A 163 0.99 3.94 -15.20
N PHE A 164 0.70 4.00 -13.90
CA PHE A 164 -0.60 4.37 -13.37
C PHE A 164 -0.89 5.87 -13.53
N LEU A 165 0.16 6.69 -13.46
CA LEU A 165 0.09 8.10 -13.81
C LEU A 165 -0.30 8.27 -15.28
N LEU A 166 0.39 7.59 -16.20
CA LEU A 166 0.08 7.65 -17.64
C LEU A 166 -1.34 7.13 -17.94
N CYS A 167 -1.67 5.97 -17.40
CA CYS A 167 -3.01 5.37 -17.51
C CYS A 167 -4.12 6.36 -17.13
N ASN A 168 -3.97 7.05 -16.00
CA ASN A 168 -5.02 7.97 -15.57
C ASN A 168 -4.96 9.33 -16.31
N MET A 169 -3.79 9.78 -16.78
CA MET A 169 -3.68 10.91 -17.71
C MET A 169 -4.43 10.65 -19.02
N ASP A 170 -4.24 9.47 -19.59
CA ASP A 170 -4.92 9.02 -20.80
C ASP A 170 -6.43 8.89 -20.58
N ARG A 171 -6.86 8.46 -19.39
CA ARG A 171 -8.28 8.37 -19.05
C ARG A 171 -8.99 9.73 -19.00
N VAL A 172 -8.38 10.71 -18.33
CA VAL A 172 -9.00 12.04 -18.14
C VAL A 172 -8.87 12.94 -19.36
N ASN A 173 -7.96 12.65 -20.30
CA ASN A 173 -7.80 13.50 -21.48
C ASN A 173 -9.09 13.61 -22.31
N MET A 174 -9.86 12.52 -22.38
CA MET A 174 -11.06 12.44 -23.20
C MET A 174 -12.17 13.32 -22.64
N SER A 175 -12.29 13.47 -21.32
CA SER A 175 -13.32 14.31 -20.70
C SER A 175 -13.10 15.80 -20.96
N ILE A 176 -11.87 16.23 -21.24
CA ILE A 176 -11.54 17.59 -21.67
C ILE A 176 -11.66 17.72 -23.19
N ALA A 177 -11.07 16.79 -23.95
CA ALA A 177 -11.04 16.85 -25.41
C ALA A 177 -12.42 16.72 -26.05
N ILE A 178 -13.38 16.06 -25.38
CA ILE A 178 -14.74 15.91 -25.90
C ILE A 178 -15.48 17.24 -26.06
N LEU A 179 -15.10 18.29 -25.30
CA LEU A 179 -15.71 19.62 -25.39
C LEU A 179 -15.51 20.27 -26.77
N PRO A 180 -14.28 20.41 -27.29
CA PRO A 180 -14.07 20.86 -28.66
C PRO A 180 -14.47 19.82 -29.71
N MET A 181 -14.26 18.51 -29.47
CA MET A 181 -14.63 17.48 -30.45
C MET A 181 -16.14 17.45 -30.73
N SER A 182 -16.97 17.56 -29.68
CA SER A 182 -18.43 17.58 -29.84
C SER A 182 -18.91 18.78 -30.66
N LYS A 183 -18.23 19.93 -30.56
CA LYS A 183 -18.50 21.11 -31.39
C LYS A 183 -18.05 20.91 -32.84
N GLU A 184 -16.87 20.33 -33.06
CA GLU A 184 -16.32 20.09 -34.40
C GLU A 184 -17.16 19.07 -35.19
N PHE A 185 -17.56 17.98 -34.55
CA PHE A 185 -18.32 16.89 -35.18
C PHE A 185 -19.84 16.99 -34.99
N ASN A 186 -20.35 18.07 -34.39
CA ASN A 186 -21.77 18.30 -34.09
C ASN A 186 -22.44 17.13 -33.34
N TRP A 187 -21.77 16.60 -32.31
CA TRP A 187 -22.29 15.51 -31.50
C TRP A 187 -23.26 16.00 -30.42
N ASN A 188 -24.36 15.27 -30.25
CA ASN A 188 -25.29 15.50 -29.14
C ASN A 188 -24.78 14.85 -27.83
N SER A 189 -25.41 15.19 -26.71
CA SER A 189 -25.04 14.68 -25.37
C SER A 189 -25.08 13.15 -25.27
N ALA A 190 -26.01 12.48 -25.96
CA ALA A 190 -26.09 11.01 -25.94
C ALA A 190 -24.90 10.38 -26.68
N THR A 191 -24.49 10.94 -27.81
CA THR A 191 -23.28 10.52 -28.52
C THR A 191 -22.03 10.74 -27.67
N VAL A 192 -21.93 11.89 -26.99
CA VAL A 192 -20.83 12.17 -26.05
C VAL A 192 -20.77 11.12 -24.94
N GLY A 193 -21.92 10.80 -24.32
CA GLY A 193 -21.99 9.77 -23.29
C GLY A 193 -21.63 8.38 -23.79
N LEU A 194 -22.03 8.04 -25.01
CA LEU A 194 -21.68 6.78 -25.65
C LEU A 194 -20.16 6.67 -25.89
N ILE A 195 -19.53 7.75 -26.39
CA ILE A 195 -18.08 7.80 -26.59
C ILE A 195 -17.33 7.66 -25.27
N GLN A 196 -17.78 8.34 -24.23
CA GLN A 196 -17.17 8.24 -22.91
C GLN A 196 -17.34 6.83 -22.31
N SER A 197 -18.53 6.23 -22.46
CA SER A 197 -18.85 4.87 -22.01
C SER A 197 -18.03 3.77 -22.69
N SER A 198 -17.74 3.93 -23.99
CA SER A 198 -17.09 2.89 -24.81
C SER A 198 -15.74 2.40 -24.27
N PHE A 199 -15.01 3.25 -23.54
CA PHE A 199 -13.80 2.84 -22.81
C PHE A 199 -14.07 1.71 -21.80
N PHE A 200 -15.17 1.84 -21.04
CA PHE A 200 -15.51 0.88 -19.99
C PHE A 200 -15.89 -0.50 -20.56
N TRP A 201 -16.31 -0.58 -21.83
CA TRP A 201 -16.65 -1.86 -22.48
C TRP A 201 -15.43 -2.77 -22.57
N GLY A 202 -14.31 -2.22 -23.03
CA GLY A 202 -13.04 -2.95 -23.10
C GLY A 202 -12.43 -3.19 -21.73
N TYR A 203 -12.50 -2.19 -20.85
CA TYR A 203 -11.97 -2.27 -19.49
C TYR A 203 -12.64 -3.39 -18.67
N LEU A 204 -13.96 -3.54 -18.79
CA LEU A 204 -14.71 -4.61 -18.12
C LEU A 204 -14.24 -6.00 -18.56
N LEU A 205 -14.01 -6.19 -19.87
CA LEU A 205 -13.67 -7.49 -20.44
C LEU A 205 -12.34 -8.03 -19.94
N THR A 206 -11.35 -7.15 -19.72
CA THR A 206 -9.98 -7.56 -19.45
C THR A 206 -9.57 -7.55 -17.98
N GLN A 207 -10.41 -7.08 -17.06
CA GLN A 207 -10.10 -7.12 -15.61
C GLN A 207 -9.80 -8.54 -15.11
N ILE A 208 -10.71 -9.47 -15.37
CA ILE A 208 -10.57 -10.87 -14.92
C ILE A 208 -9.51 -11.60 -15.76
N LEU A 209 -9.56 -11.43 -17.08
CA LEU A 209 -8.61 -12.07 -18.00
C LEU A 209 -7.17 -11.60 -17.75
N GLY A 210 -7.00 -10.32 -17.44
CA GLY A 210 -5.71 -9.70 -17.12
C GLY A 210 -5.08 -10.29 -15.86
N GLY A 211 -5.89 -10.64 -14.84
CA GLY A 211 -5.40 -11.37 -13.68
C GLY A 211 -4.89 -12.77 -14.03
N ILE A 212 -5.68 -13.53 -14.78
CA ILE A 212 -5.30 -14.88 -15.24
C ILE A 212 -4.02 -14.81 -16.10
N TRP A 213 -3.89 -13.82 -16.97
CA TRP A 213 -2.69 -13.61 -17.77
C TRP A 213 -1.50 -13.21 -16.89
N ALA A 214 -1.67 -12.28 -15.95
CA ALA A 214 -0.59 -11.85 -15.06
C ALA A 214 -0.03 -13.02 -14.24
N ASP A 215 -0.89 -13.94 -13.83
CA ASP A 215 -0.48 -15.14 -13.10
C ASP A 215 0.24 -16.17 -13.98
N LYS A 216 -0.21 -16.36 -15.24
CA LYS A 216 0.38 -17.35 -16.17
C LYS A 216 1.66 -16.89 -16.86
N ILE A 217 1.68 -15.68 -17.41
CA ILE A 217 2.78 -15.16 -18.23
C ILE A 217 3.62 -14.08 -17.50
N GLY A 218 3.21 -13.67 -16.30
CA GLY A 218 3.96 -12.75 -15.44
C GLY A 218 3.57 -11.28 -15.61
N GLY A 219 3.54 -10.54 -14.48
CA GLY A 219 3.14 -9.13 -14.44
C GLY A 219 3.97 -8.18 -15.33
N LYS A 220 5.26 -8.47 -15.58
CA LYS A 220 6.11 -7.63 -16.46
C LYS A 220 5.56 -7.56 -17.89
N LEU A 221 5.31 -8.72 -18.48
CA LEU A 221 4.87 -8.83 -19.87
C LEU A 221 3.47 -8.27 -20.03
N VAL A 222 2.56 -8.59 -19.10
CA VAL A 222 1.17 -8.11 -19.15
C VAL A 222 1.08 -6.60 -18.99
N LEU A 223 1.80 -6.00 -18.03
CA LEU A 223 1.79 -4.55 -17.85
C LEU A 223 2.44 -3.85 -19.05
N GLY A 224 3.57 -4.36 -19.55
CA GLY A 224 4.25 -3.81 -20.73
C GLY A 224 3.37 -3.86 -21.98
N PHE A 225 2.71 -4.99 -22.23
CA PHE A 225 1.73 -5.14 -23.30
C PHE A 225 0.58 -4.13 -23.14
N GLY A 226 0.00 -4.04 -21.95
CA GLY A 226 -1.05 -3.07 -21.65
C GLY A 226 -0.63 -1.66 -22.06
N VAL A 227 0.54 -1.20 -21.57
CA VAL A 227 1.01 0.18 -21.80
C VAL A 227 1.14 0.48 -23.28
N VAL A 228 1.80 -0.40 -24.03
CA VAL A 228 1.93 -0.23 -25.48
C VAL A 228 0.57 -0.23 -26.15
N TRP A 229 -0.30 -1.16 -25.78
CA TRP A 229 -1.62 -1.32 -26.37
C TRP A 229 -2.50 -0.08 -26.21
N TRP A 230 -2.66 0.43 -24.99
CA TRP A 230 -3.47 1.62 -24.77
C TRP A 230 -2.80 2.87 -25.34
N SER A 231 -1.47 2.98 -25.32
CA SER A 231 -0.76 4.14 -25.87
C SER A 231 -0.93 4.25 -27.38
N VAL A 232 -0.83 3.13 -28.09
CA VAL A 232 -1.14 3.06 -29.54
C VAL A 232 -2.60 3.41 -29.78
N ALA A 233 -3.51 2.91 -28.93
CA ALA A 233 -4.92 3.23 -29.03
C ALA A 233 -5.20 4.74 -28.86
N THR A 234 -4.54 5.38 -27.89
CA THR A 234 -4.59 6.82 -27.64
C THR A 234 -4.09 7.60 -28.85
N ILE A 235 -2.91 7.28 -29.40
CA ILE A 235 -2.33 7.98 -30.57
C ILE A 235 -3.26 7.90 -31.78
N LEU A 236 -3.90 6.76 -32.03
CA LEU A 236 -4.77 6.56 -33.18
C LEU A 236 -6.18 7.13 -32.97
N THR A 237 -6.54 7.55 -31.75
CA THR A 237 -7.87 8.09 -31.42
C THR A 237 -8.26 9.30 -32.30
N PRO A 238 -7.41 10.32 -32.51
CA PRO A 238 -7.76 11.44 -33.40
C PRO A 238 -7.99 11.04 -34.85
N ILE A 239 -7.27 10.02 -35.34
CA ILE A 239 -7.41 9.52 -36.71
C ILE A 239 -8.78 8.84 -36.85
N THR A 240 -9.10 7.93 -35.93
CA THR A 240 -10.38 7.22 -35.94
C THR A 240 -11.58 8.16 -35.74
N ALA A 241 -11.44 9.21 -34.93
CA ALA A 241 -12.48 10.23 -34.76
C ALA A 241 -12.82 10.95 -36.08
N LYS A 242 -11.81 11.23 -36.91
CA LYS A 242 -12.01 11.86 -38.23
C LYS A 242 -12.62 10.92 -39.27
N ILE A 243 -12.35 9.62 -39.16
CA ILE A 243 -12.92 8.59 -40.06
C ILE A 243 -14.41 8.41 -39.77
N GLY A 244 -14.79 8.32 -38.48
CA GLY A 244 -16.20 8.26 -38.10
C GLY A 244 -16.44 7.74 -36.69
N LEU A 245 -17.65 8.00 -36.19
CA LEU A 245 -18.06 7.65 -34.83
C LEU A 245 -17.87 6.16 -34.48
N PRO A 246 -18.26 5.16 -35.30
CA PRO A 246 -18.06 3.76 -34.96
C PRO A 246 -16.60 3.40 -34.73
N PHE A 247 -15.69 3.94 -35.54
CA PHE A 247 -14.25 3.71 -35.39
C PHE A 247 -13.71 4.30 -34.10
N LEU A 248 -14.17 5.50 -33.71
CA LEU A 248 -13.83 6.10 -32.44
C LEU A 248 -14.31 5.25 -31.25
N LEU A 249 -15.54 4.73 -31.29
CA LEU A 249 -16.08 3.88 -30.22
C LEU A 249 -15.28 2.59 -30.07
N ILE A 250 -14.97 1.94 -31.19
CA ILE A 250 -14.11 0.75 -31.20
C ILE A 250 -12.74 1.11 -30.62
N MET A 251 -12.14 2.22 -31.05
CA MET A 251 -10.80 2.58 -30.60
C MET A 251 -10.71 2.88 -29.11
N ARG A 252 -11.75 3.51 -28.58
CA ARG A 252 -11.92 3.75 -27.14
C ARG A 252 -12.10 2.44 -26.37
N ALA A 253 -12.86 1.48 -26.90
CA ALA A 253 -12.94 0.14 -26.30
C ALA A 253 -11.59 -0.59 -26.34
N PHE A 254 -10.84 -0.50 -27.44
CA PHE A 254 -9.48 -1.04 -27.55
C PHE A 254 -8.52 -0.44 -26.52
N MET A 255 -8.60 0.85 -26.26
CA MET A 255 -7.86 1.51 -25.19
C MET A 255 -8.22 0.92 -23.81
N GLY A 256 -9.51 0.72 -23.54
CA GLY A 256 -10.01 0.09 -22.31
C GLY A 256 -9.47 -1.32 -22.07
N ILE A 257 -9.36 -2.13 -23.12
CA ILE A 257 -8.76 -3.47 -23.07
C ILE A 257 -7.34 -3.42 -22.49
N GLY A 258 -6.52 -2.47 -22.97
CA GLY A 258 -5.15 -2.29 -22.52
C GLY A 258 -5.06 -1.82 -21.07
N GLU A 259 -5.89 -0.86 -20.66
CA GLU A 259 -5.87 -0.36 -19.28
C GLU A 259 -6.41 -1.40 -18.27
N GLY A 260 -7.35 -2.26 -18.68
CA GLY A 260 -7.98 -3.24 -17.79
C GLY A 260 -7.02 -4.29 -17.24
N VAL A 261 -5.90 -4.57 -17.93
CA VAL A 261 -4.87 -5.52 -17.46
C VAL A 261 -3.83 -4.89 -16.52
N ALA A 262 -3.78 -3.56 -16.41
CA ALA A 262 -2.72 -2.86 -15.68
C ALA A 262 -2.75 -3.15 -14.17
N MET A 263 -3.93 -3.09 -13.55
CA MET A 263 -4.09 -3.34 -12.11
C MET A 263 -3.72 -4.78 -11.69
N PRO A 264 -4.27 -5.82 -12.34
CA PRO A 264 -3.88 -7.19 -12.02
C PRO A 264 -2.37 -7.45 -12.23
N ALA A 265 -1.80 -6.94 -13.33
CA ALA A 265 -0.38 -7.10 -13.63
C ALA A 265 0.53 -6.43 -12.59
N MET A 266 0.19 -5.21 -12.17
CA MET A 266 0.91 -4.49 -11.12
C MET A 266 0.85 -5.21 -9.77
N ASN A 267 -0.32 -5.72 -9.37
CA ASN A 267 -0.48 -6.47 -8.12
C ASN A 267 0.36 -7.77 -8.15
N ASN A 268 0.35 -8.49 -9.27
CA ASN A 268 1.18 -9.68 -9.45
C ASN A 268 2.67 -9.35 -9.30
N LEU A 269 3.14 -8.28 -9.95
CA LEU A 269 4.54 -7.88 -9.90
C LEU A 269 4.98 -7.47 -8.49
N LEU A 270 4.22 -6.59 -7.82
CA LEU A 270 4.51 -6.14 -6.45
C LEU A 270 4.48 -7.29 -5.44
N SER A 271 3.66 -8.31 -5.67
CA SER A 271 3.60 -9.48 -4.78
C SER A 271 4.90 -10.29 -4.79
N LYS A 272 5.64 -10.28 -5.90
CA LYS A 272 6.93 -10.97 -6.08
C LYS A 272 8.13 -10.11 -5.69
N TRP A 273 8.07 -8.82 -5.99
CA TRP A 273 9.20 -7.89 -5.81
C TRP A 273 9.28 -7.24 -4.44
N ILE A 274 8.14 -7.11 -3.73
CA ILE A 274 8.07 -6.35 -2.49
C ILE A 274 7.84 -7.28 -1.29
N PRO A 275 8.69 -7.18 -0.25
CA PRO A 275 8.47 -7.86 1.01
C PRO A 275 7.10 -7.54 1.61
N VAL A 276 6.50 -8.49 2.32
CA VAL A 276 5.16 -8.33 2.90
C VAL A 276 5.05 -7.10 3.82
N SER A 277 6.13 -6.77 4.56
CA SER A 277 6.20 -5.61 5.46
C SER A 277 6.14 -4.26 4.74
N GLU A 278 6.61 -4.18 3.49
CA GLU A 278 6.67 -2.94 2.70
C GLU A 278 5.53 -2.85 1.67
N ARG A 279 4.82 -3.96 1.39
CA ARG A 279 3.86 -4.10 0.30
C ARG A 279 2.74 -3.05 0.31
N SER A 280 2.15 -2.79 1.47
CA SER A 280 1.07 -1.80 1.58
C SER A 280 1.55 -0.38 1.25
N ARG A 281 2.79 -0.03 1.64
CA ARG A 281 3.39 1.27 1.33
C ARG A 281 3.67 1.41 -0.16
N SER A 282 4.19 0.35 -0.79
CA SER A 282 4.44 0.33 -2.22
C SER A 282 3.15 0.42 -3.04
N LEU A 283 2.10 -0.30 -2.66
CA LEU A 283 0.78 -0.20 -3.30
C LEU A 283 0.21 1.22 -3.17
N ALA A 284 0.23 1.79 -1.97
CA ALA A 284 -0.25 3.15 -1.74
C ALA A 284 0.52 4.19 -2.61
N LEU A 285 1.83 4.02 -2.74
CA LEU A 285 2.64 4.85 -3.63
C LEU A 285 2.17 4.69 -5.08
N VAL A 286 2.06 3.46 -5.61
CA VAL A 286 1.63 3.24 -7.00
C VAL A 286 0.24 3.80 -7.29
N TYR A 287 -0.75 3.52 -6.44
CA TYR A 287 -2.11 4.06 -6.59
C TYR A 287 -2.15 5.58 -6.53
N SER A 288 -1.24 6.22 -5.77
CA SER A 288 -1.13 7.68 -5.78
C SER A 288 -0.75 8.25 -7.14
N GLY A 289 -0.15 7.43 -8.01
CA GLY A 289 0.11 7.74 -9.41
C GLY A 289 -1.17 8.03 -10.19
N MET A 290 -2.28 7.34 -9.90
CA MET A 290 -3.56 7.63 -10.55
C MET A 290 -4.02 9.05 -10.23
N TYR A 291 -4.02 9.43 -8.95
CA TYR A 291 -4.43 10.79 -8.56
C TYR A 291 -3.54 11.84 -9.22
N LEU A 292 -2.22 11.64 -9.19
CA LEU A 292 -1.30 12.57 -9.84
C LEU A 292 -1.56 12.64 -11.35
N GLY A 293 -1.84 11.51 -12.00
CA GLY A 293 -2.21 11.43 -13.41
C GLY A 293 -3.48 12.19 -13.75
N SER A 294 -4.52 12.13 -12.91
CA SER A 294 -5.70 12.98 -13.06
C SER A 294 -5.33 14.46 -13.00
N VAL A 295 -4.53 14.85 -12.00
CA VAL A 295 -4.13 16.25 -11.81
C VAL A 295 -3.31 16.76 -12.98
N THR A 296 -2.28 16.03 -13.41
CA THR A 296 -1.44 16.42 -14.54
C THR A 296 -2.23 16.40 -15.85
N GLY A 297 -3.04 15.37 -16.07
CA GLY A 297 -3.89 15.27 -17.25
C GLY A 297 -4.86 16.44 -17.37
N LEU A 298 -5.60 16.75 -16.30
CA LEU A 298 -6.56 17.87 -16.27
C LEU A 298 -5.89 19.25 -16.34
N ALA A 299 -4.67 19.41 -15.82
CA ALA A 299 -3.93 20.66 -15.88
C ALA A 299 -3.29 20.93 -17.26
N PHE A 300 -2.66 19.91 -17.87
CA PHE A 300 -1.94 20.07 -19.13
C PHE A 300 -2.83 19.93 -20.37
N SER A 301 -3.90 19.13 -20.32
CA SER A 301 -4.77 18.92 -21.49
C SER A 301 -5.33 20.23 -22.04
N PRO A 302 -5.95 21.13 -21.24
CA PRO A 302 -6.51 22.37 -21.78
C PRO A 302 -5.47 23.28 -22.45
N ILE A 303 -4.26 23.35 -21.90
CA ILE A 303 -3.16 24.18 -22.44
C ILE A 303 -2.74 23.66 -23.82
N LEU A 304 -2.59 22.34 -23.95
CA LEU A 304 -2.27 21.69 -25.22
C LEU A 304 -3.37 21.91 -26.24
N ILE A 305 -4.63 21.73 -25.86
CA ILE A 305 -5.78 21.91 -26.74
C ILE A 305 -5.87 23.35 -27.24
N HIS A 306 -5.69 24.32 -26.35
CA HIS A 306 -5.76 25.74 -26.71
C HIS A 306 -4.67 26.15 -27.70
N LYS A 307 -3.45 25.59 -27.58
CA LYS A 307 -2.31 25.95 -28.45
C LYS A 307 -2.25 25.16 -29.75
N PHE A 308 -2.57 23.86 -29.71
CA PHE A 308 -2.30 22.92 -30.80
C PHE A 308 -3.53 22.13 -31.26
N GLY A 309 -4.72 22.44 -30.72
CA GLY A 309 -5.95 21.73 -31.00
C GLY A 309 -6.10 20.42 -30.23
N TRP A 310 -7.30 19.84 -30.25
CA TRP A 310 -7.62 18.64 -29.47
C TRP A 310 -6.81 17.38 -29.81
N PRO A 311 -6.35 17.13 -31.05
CA PRO A 311 -5.54 15.94 -31.34
C PRO A 311 -4.21 15.90 -30.57
N SER A 312 -3.68 17.08 -30.19
CA SER A 312 -2.37 17.21 -29.54
C SER A 312 -2.27 16.48 -28.21
N VAL A 313 -3.35 16.40 -27.43
CA VAL A 313 -3.36 15.73 -26.13
C VAL A 313 -3.19 14.22 -26.30
N PHE A 314 -3.84 13.65 -27.30
CA PHE A 314 -3.75 12.21 -27.59
C PHE A 314 -2.36 11.83 -28.10
N TYR A 315 -1.78 12.63 -29.02
CA TYR A 315 -0.43 12.38 -29.51
C TYR A 315 0.63 12.54 -28.43
N SER A 316 0.53 13.59 -27.62
CA SER A 316 1.50 13.84 -26.55
C SER A 316 1.42 12.76 -25.47
N PHE A 317 0.26 12.50 -24.88
CA PHE A 317 0.15 11.55 -23.77
C PHE A 317 0.43 10.12 -24.24
N GLY A 318 -0.08 9.72 -25.41
CA GLY A 318 0.21 8.40 -25.97
C GLY A 318 1.70 8.19 -26.29
N SER A 319 2.42 9.25 -26.70
CA SER A 319 3.87 9.13 -26.94
C SER A 319 4.70 8.91 -25.67
N LEU A 320 4.23 9.41 -24.51
CA LEU A 320 4.90 9.18 -23.22
C LEU A 320 4.91 7.69 -22.84
N GLY A 321 3.91 6.93 -23.28
CA GLY A 321 3.86 5.48 -23.10
C GLY A 321 5.00 4.76 -23.81
N SER A 322 5.43 5.22 -24.98
CA SER A 322 6.60 4.66 -25.69
C SER A 322 7.90 4.91 -24.91
N ILE A 323 8.06 6.12 -24.34
CA ILE A 323 9.22 6.46 -23.50
C ILE A 323 9.24 5.58 -22.25
N TRP A 324 8.09 5.43 -21.59
CA TRP A 324 7.96 4.54 -20.44
C TRP A 324 8.29 3.09 -20.80
N PHE A 325 7.81 2.61 -21.95
CA PHE A 325 8.04 1.22 -22.39
C PHE A 325 9.52 0.94 -22.66
N ALA A 326 10.26 1.89 -23.25
CA ALA A 326 11.70 1.76 -23.43
C ALA A 326 12.44 1.62 -22.07
N LEU A 327 12.02 2.39 -21.06
CA LEU A 327 12.56 2.28 -19.70
C LEU A 327 12.14 0.96 -19.03
N TRP A 328 10.91 0.50 -19.28
CA TRP A 328 10.36 -0.74 -18.76
C TRP A 328 11.12 -1.96 -19.26
N LEU A 329 11.37 -2.05 -20.57
CA LEU A 329 12.13 -3.15 -21.16
C LEU A 329 13.54 -3.23 -20.59
N ARG A 330 14.19 -2.07 -20.36
CA ARG A 330 15.56 -2.03 -19.86
C ARG A 330 15.68 -2.35 -18.36
N LYS A 331 14.72 -1.91 -17.54
CA LYS A 331 14.87 -1.92 -16.07
C LYS A 331 13.98 -2.91 -15.33
N ALA A 332 12.90 -3.40 -15.90
CA ALA A 332 11.97 -4.29 -15.20
C ALA A 332 12.25 -5.77 -15.50
N TYR A 333 12.12 -6.64 -14.50
CA TYR A 333 12.17 -8.10 -14.63
C TYR A 333 10.91 -8.74 -14.03
N SER A 334 10.49 -9.91 -14.50
CA SER A 334 9.22 -10.53 -14.06
C SER A 334 9.31 -11.05 -12.63
N SER A 335 10.49 -11.55 -12.26
CA SER A 335 10.81 -12.01 -10.92
C SER A 335 12.15 -11.42 -10.46
N PRO A 336 12.35 -11.26 -9.15
CA PRO A 336 13.66 -10.88 -8.59
C PRO A 336 14.77 -11.90 -8.92
N GLU A 337 14.40 -13.14 -9.24
CA GLU A 337 15.34 -14.22 -9.56
C GLU A 337 15.94 -14.09 -10.96
N GLU A 338 15.19 -13.49 -11.89
CA GLU A 338 15.62 -13.21 -13.27
C GLU A 338 16.50 -11.96 -13.39
N ASP A 339 16.58 -11.12 -12.35
CA ASP A 339 17.33 -9.86 -12.40
C ASP A 339 18.83 -10.12 -12.13
N PRO A 340 19.72 -9.89 -13.11
CA PRO A 340 21.16 -10.09 -12.96
C PRO A 340 21.83 -9.01 -12.10
N GLU A 341 21.20 -7.84 -11.91
CA GLU A 341 21.74 -6.70 -11.18
C GLU A 341 21.24 -6.64 -9.71
N LEU A 342 20.49 -7.65 -9.26
CA LEU A 342 19.94 -7.68 -7.90
C LEU A 342 21.01 -8.09 -6.87
N SER A 343 21.14 -7.29 -5.81
CA SER A 343 22.05 -7.58 -4.69
C SER A 343 21.61 -8.87 -3.95
N LYS A 344 22.59 -9.61 -3.42
CA LYS A 344 22.32 -10.86 -2.66
C LYS A 344 21.55 -10.57 -1.37
N GLU A 345 21.82 -9.43 -0.75
CA GLU A 345 21.17 -8.94 0.47
C GLU A 345 19.71 -8.59 0.18
N GLU A 346 19.45 -7.88 -0.92
CA GLU A 346 18.08 -7.53 -1.33
C GLU A 346 17.29 -8.77 -1.74
N LYS A 347 17.91 -9.72 -2.46
CA LYS A 347 17.28 -11.01 -2.78
C LYS A 347 16.87 -11.79 -1.53
N LYS A 348 17.74 -11.84 -0.52
CA LYS A 348 17.45 -12.50 0.76
C LYS A 348 16.30 -11.81 1.51
N LEU A 349 16.23 -10.47 1.48
CA LEU A 349 15.14 -9.70 2.08
C LEU A 349 13.78 -10.01 1.42
N ILE A 350 13.76 -10.05 0.08
CA ILE A 350 12.52 -10.31 -0.69
C ILE A 350 12.05 -11.74 -0.47
N MET A 351 12.96 -12.73 -0.58
CA MET A 351 12.61 -14.14 -0.44
C MET A 351 12.30 -14.53 1.01
N GLY A 352 13.03 -13.96 1.99
CA GLY A 352 12.88 -14.27 3.41
C GLY A 352 11.55 -13.82 4.02
N GLY A 353 10.83 -12.90 3.37
CA GLY A 353 9.52 -12.42 3.80
C GLY A 353 8.32 -13.05 3.09
N SER A 354 8.54 -13.93 2.10
CA SER A 354 7.46 -14.49 1.28
C SER A 354 6.84 -15.73 1.94
N ILE A 355 6.03 -15.51 2.97
CA ILE A 355 5.09 -16.55 3.42
C ILE A 355 3.98 -16.60 2.38
N SER A 356 4.14 -17.46 1.37
CA SER A 356 3.12 -17.71 0.36
C SER A 356 1.88 -18.27 1.06
N LYS A 357 0.81 -17.48 1.13
CA LYS A 357 -0.52 -18.02 1.46
C LYS A 357 -0.86 -19.02 0.38
N GLU A 358 -1.24 -20.25 0.76
CA GLU A 358 -1.58 -21.29 -0.21
C GLU A 358 -2.56 -20.74 -1.26
N PRO A 359 -2.28 -20.94 -2.57
CA PRO A 359 -3.16 -20.45 -3.61
C PRO A 359 -4.56 -21.05 -3.45
N VAL A 360 -5.58 -20.22 -3.63
CA VAL A 360 -6.99 -20.67 -3.63
C VAL A 360 -7.18 -21.61 -4.82
N LYS A 361 -7.15 -22.93 -4.59
CA LYS A 361 -7.26 -23.94 -5.66
C LYS A 361 -8.67 -24.05 -6.24
N VAL A 362 -9.70 -23.80 -5.44
CA VAL A 362 -11.11 -23.88 -5.85
C VAL A 362 -11.89 -22.71 -5.23
N ILE A 363 -12.61 -21.96 -6.04
CA ILE A 363 -13.46 -20.85 -5.59
C ILE A 363 -14.90 -21.38 -5.40
N PRO A 364 -15.46 -21.37 -4.19
CA PRO A 364 -16.81 -21.88 -3.94
C PRO A 364 -17.88 -20.84 -4.32
N TRP A 365 -18.08 -20.62 -5.63
CA TRP A 365 -18.98 -19.58 -6.16
C TRP A 365 -20.39 -19.60 -5.57
N ARG A 366 -20.99 -20.79 -5.44
CA ARG A 366 -22.33 -20.95 -4.87
C ARG A 366 -22.40 -20.49 -3.41
N LEU A 367 -21.35 -20.78 -2.63
CA LEU A 367 -21.28 -20.33 -1.24
C LEU A 367 -21.12 -18.81 -1.17
N ILE A 368 -20.16 -18.26 -1.92
CA ILE A 368 -19.88 -16.81 -1.95
C ILE A 368 -21.14 -16.03 -2.33
N LEU A 369 -21.82 -16.41 -3.41
CA LEU A 369 -23.01 -15.70 -3.91
C LEU A 369 -24.27 -15.94 -3.07
N SER A 370 -24.27 -16.89 -2.13
CA SER A 370 -25.39 -17.10 -1.20
C SER A 370 -25.39 -16.16 0.00
N LYS A 371 -24.29 -15.44 0.25
CA LYS A 371 -24.13 -14.60 1.45
C LYS A 371 -24.61 -13.17 1.19
N ALA A 372 -25.52 -12.67 2.01
CA ALA A 372 -26.04 -11.30 1.91
C ALA A 372 -24.96 -10.19 1.98
N PRO A 373 -23.90 -10.29 2.82
CA PRO A 373 -22.84 -9.28 2.83
C PRO A 373 -22.07 -9.16 1.52
N VAL A 374 -22.01 -10.23 0.72
CA VAL A 374 -21.37 -10.20 -0.61
C VAL A 374 -22.21 -9.36 -1.58
N TRP A 375 -23.54 -9.49 -1.54
CA TRP A 375 -24.43 -8.63 -2.32
C TRP A 375 -24.40 -7.17 -1.87
N ALA A 376 -24.23 -6.92 -0.56
CA ALA A 376 -24.00 -5.57 -0.05
C ALA A 376 -22.74 -4.94 -0.67
N LEU A 377 -21.63 -5.68 -0.74
CA LEU A 377 -20.42 -5.22 -1.42
C LEU A 377 -20.67 -4.92 -2.90
N ILE A 378 -21.32 -5.83 -3.63
CA ILE A 378 -21.58 -5.69 -5.07
C ILE A 378 -22.41 -4.44 -5.37
N ILE A 379 -23.54 -4.28 -4.67
CA ILE A 379 -24.48 -3.18 -4.89
C ILE A 379 -23.83 -1.85 -4.48
N SER A 380 -23.18 -1.80 -3.32
CA SER A 380 -22.52 -0.58 -2.87
C SER A 380 -21.34 -0.20 -3.76
N HIS A 381 -20.57 -1.14 -4.30
CA HIS A 381 -19.50 -0.82 -5.24
C HIS A 381 -20.05 -0.26 -6.56
N PHE A 382 -21.18 -0.78 -7.05
CA PHE A 382 -21.90 -0.18 -8.18
C PHE A 382 -22.32 1.26 -7.87
N CYS A 383 -22.97 1.51 -6.73
CA CYS A 383 -23.43 2.85 -6.34
C CYS A 383 -22.28 3.86 -6.15
N HIS A 384 -21.20 3.43 -5.50
CA HIS A 384 -19.99 4.25 -5.32
C HIS A 384 -19.42 4.68 -6.68
N ASN A 385 -19.08 3.69 -7.52
CA ASN A 385 -18.44 3.97 -8.80
C ASN A 385 -19.35 4.72 -9.77
N TRP A 386 -20.68 4.60 -9.66
CA TRP A 386 -21.62 5.41 -10.44
C TRP A 386 -21.34 6.90 -10.24
N GLY A 387 -21.33 7.36 -9.00
CA GLY A 387 -21.12 8.78 -8.70
C GLY A 387 -19.68 9.23 -8.97
N THR A 388 -18.68 8.44 -8.60
CA THR A 388 -17.27 8.76 -8.86
C THR A 388 -16.99 8.85 -10.36
N PHE A 389 -17.46 7.92 -11.18
CA PHE A 389 -17.21 7.94 -12.63
C PHE A 389 -18.02 9.02 -13.35
N ILE A 390 -19.25 9.32 -12.94
CA ILE A 390 -19.99 10.45 -13.52
C ILE A 390 -19.23 11.75 -13.28
N LEU A 391 -18.78 12.00 -12.05
CA LEU A 391 -18.01 13.20 -11.75
C LEU A 391 -16.65 13.18 -12.46
N LEU A 392 -15.94 12.05 -12.56
CA LEU A 392 -14.70 11.96 -13.34
C LEU A 392 -14.87 12.33 -14.81
N THR A 393 -15.97 11.86 -15.41
CA THR A 393 -16.13 11.88 -16.87
C THR A 393 -16.85 13.13 -17.36
N TRP A 394 -17.78 13.65 -16.56
CA TRP A 394 -18.68 14.73 -16.94
C TRP A 394 -18.44 16.05 -16.19
N MET A 395 -17.63 16.08 -15.14
CA MET A 395 -17.37 17.32 -14.38
C MET A 395 -16.77 18.45 -15.23
N PRO A 396 -15.79 18.23 -16.12
CA PRO A 396 -15.31 19.32 -16.97
C PRO A 396 -16.41 19.86 -17.90
N THR A 397 -17.27 18.97 -18.40
CA THR A 397 -18.43 19.35 -19.21
C THR A 397 -19.43 20.16 -18.41
N TYR A 398 -19.72 19.79 -17.17
CA TYR A 398 -20.56 20.55 -16.26
C TYR A 398 -19.99 21.95 -15.98
N TYR A 399 -18.69 22.06 -15.68
CA TYR A 399 -18.01 23.34 -15.46
C TYR A 399 -18.08 24.24 -16.68
N ASN A 400 -17.91 23.68 -17.89
CA ASN A 400 -18.01 24.47 -19.11
C ASN A 400 -19.45 24.86 -19.45
N GLN A 401 -20.40 23.92 -19.38
CA GLN A 401 -21.77 24.14 -19.85
C GLN A 401 -22.64 24.90 -18.85
N VAL A 402 -22.52 24.59 -17.55
CA VAL A 402 -23.37 25.15 -16.50
C VAL A 402 -22.69 26.31 -15.81
N LEU A 403 -21.45 26.13 -15.34
CA LEU A 403 -20.71 27.18 -14.65
C LEU A 403 -20.09 28.22 -15.59
N LYS A 404 -20.15 27.98 -16.90
CA LYS A 404 -19.66 28.87 -17.97
C LYS A 404 -18.15 29.14 -17.92
N PHE A 405 -17.39 28.28 -17.24
CA PHE A 405 -15.94 28.36 -17.25
C PHE A 405 -15.37 28.05 -18.63
N ASN A 406 -14.26 28.69 -18.99
CA ASN A 406 -13.55 28.33 -20.22
C ASN A 406 -12.90 26.94 -20.09
N LEU A 407 -12.33 26.40 -21.18
CA LEU A 407 -11.76 25.05 -21.19
C LEU A 407 -10.62 24.89 -20.16
N THR A 408 -9.76 25.92 -20.04
CA THR A 408 -8.62 25.93 -19.13
C THR A 408 -9.06 25.98 -17.67
N GLU A 409 -9.97 26.88 -17.33
CA GLU A 409 -10.57 26.98 -16.00
C GLU A 409 -11.30 25.70 -15.62
N SER A 410 -12.07 25.12 -16.54
CA SER A 410 -12.80 23.87 -16.33
C SER A 410 -11.84 22.74 -15.96
N GLY A 411 -10.73 22.59 -16.69
CA GLY A 411 -9.70 21.58 -16.38
C GLY A 411 -9.00 21.83 -15.03
N LEU A 412 -8.54 23.06 -14.79
CA LEU A 412 -7.80 23.40 -13.56
C LEU A 412 -8.67 23.29 -12.30
N LEU A 413 -9.94 23.73 -12.35
CA LEU A 413 -10.84 23.64 -11.20
C LEU A 413 -11.28 22.19 -10.91
N CYS A 414 -11.27 21.31 -11.91
CA CYS A 414 -11.53 19.88 -11.69
C CYS A 414 -10.46 19.21 -10.83
N VAL A 415 -9.27 19.81 -10.68
CA VAL A 415 -8.21 19.29 -9.79
C VAL A 415 -8.65 19.30 -8.32
N LEU A 416 -9.45 20.29 -7.91
CA LEU A 416 -9.81 20.51 -6.50
C LEU A 416 -10.59 19.32 -5.90
N PRO A 417 -11.69 18.81 -6.50
CA PRO A 417 -12.41 17.67 -5.94
C PRO A 417 -11.54 16.41 -5.75
N TRP A 418 -10.66 16.09 -6.70
CA TRP A 418 -9.77 14.93 -6.60
C TRP A 418 -8.71 15.10 -5.51
N LEU A 419 -8.19 16.31 -5.34
CA LEU A 419 -7.26 16.63 -4.25
C LEU A 419 -7.95 16.51 -2.89
N THR A 420 -9.19 17.00 -2.79
CA THR A 420 -10.02 16.87 -1.57
C THR A 420 -10.31 15.40 -1.26
N MET A 421 -10.68 14.59 -2.25
CA MET A 421 -10.86 13.14 -2.08
C MET A 421 -9.60 12.48 -1.50
N ALA A 422 -8.42 12.80 -2.05
CA ALA A 422 -7.15 12.25 -1.57
C ALA A 422 -6.85 12.64 -0.11
N ALA A 423 -7.11 13.90 0.27
CA ALA A 423 -6.94 14.35 1.66
C ALA A 423 -7.92 13.64 2.60
N PHE A 424 -9.19 13.58 2.23
CA PHE A 424 -10.25 13.02 3.06
C PHE A 424 -10.16 11.50 3.18
N ALA A 425 -9.60 10.78 2.19
CA ALA A 425 -9.34 9.35 2.30
C ALA A 425 -8.42 9.02 3.48
N ASN A 426 -7.40 9.84 3.71
CA ASN A 426 -6.46 9.68 4.84
C ASN A 426 -7.12 10.01 6.17
N ILE A 427 -7.88 11.12 6.21
CA ILE A 427 -8.65 11.51 7.39
C ILE A 427 -9.66 10.41 7.75
N GLY A 428 -10.34 9.84 6.75
CA GLY A 428 -11.25 8.73 6.92
C GLY A 428 -10.57 7.51 7.52
N GLY A 429 -9.39 7.12 7.01
CA GLY A 429 -8.61 6.01 7.57
C GLY A 429 -8.26 6.23 9.04
N TRP A 430 -7.76 7.43 9.37
CA TRP A 430 -7.42 7.80 10.74
C TRP A 430 -8.63 7.79 11.68
N ILE A 431 -9.78 8.29 11.22
CA ILE A 431 -11.04 8.23 11.97
C ILE A 431 -11.46 6.78 12.20
N ALA A 432 -11.41 5.93 11.18
CA ALA A 432 -11.77 4.52 11.29
C ALA A 432 -10.90 3.79 12.32
N ASP A 433 -9.58 3.96 12.26
CA ASP A 433 -8.64 3.35 13.21
C ASP A 433 -8.86 3.87 14.64
N THR A 434 -9.16 5.16 14.78
CA THR A 434 -9.48 5.77 16.07
C THR A 434 -10.77 5.20 16.66
N LEU A 435 -11.81 4.98 15.84
CA LEU A 435 -13.06 4.39 16.32
C LEU A 435 -12.88 2.92 16.72
N VAL A 436 -12.11 2.14 15.95
CA VAL A 436 -11.79 0.75 16.30
C VAL A 436 -10.98 0.70 17.60
N SER A 437 -9.96 1.54 17.77
CA SER A 437 -9.14 1.57 18.99
C SER A 437 -9.91 2.04 20.24
N ARG A 438 -10.98 2.82 20.07
CA ARG A 438 -11.94 3.18 21.13
C ARG A 438 -12.94 2.06 21.46
N GLY A 439 -12.85 0.91 20.79
CA GLY A 439 -13.64 -0.28 21.09
C GLY A 439 -14.94 -0.42 20.30
N LEU A 440 -15.18 0.38 19.26
CA LEU A 440 -16.32 0.13 18.36
C LEU A 440 -16.06 -1.14 17.54
N SER A 441 -17.12 -1.93 17.30
CA SER A 441 -17.01 -3.11 16.44
C SER A 441 -16.65 -2.73 15.00
N ILE A 442 -15.90 -3.60 14.31
CA ILE A 442 -15.49 -3.38 12.91
C ILE A 442 -16.74 -3.13 12.05
N THR A 443 -17.80 -3.92 12.24
CA THR A 443 -19.09 -3.74 11.56
C THR A 443 -19.66 -2.33 11.73
N ALA A 444 -19.69 -1.81 12.96
CA ALA A 444 -20.21 -0.46 13.22
C ALA A 444 -19.35 0.61 12.54
N VAL A 445 -18.02 0.47 12.61
CA VAL A 445 -17.11 1.40 11.94
C VAL A 445 -17.32 1.38 10.42
N ARG A 446 -17.35 0.20 9.78
CA ARG A 446 -17.59 0.10 8.34
C ARG A 446 -18.93 0.69 7.92
N LYS A 447 -19.99 0.51 8.72
CA LYS A 447 -21.32 1.10 8.47
C LYS A 447 -21.31 2.62 8.59
N ILE A 448 -20.68 3.18 9.62
CA ILE A 448 -20.56 4.63 9.82
C ILE A 448 -19.78 5.25 8.66
N MET A 449 -18.59 4.72 8.37
CA MET A 449 -17.71 5.24 7.32
C MET A 449 -18.38 5.20 5.94
N GLN A 450 -19.06 4.09 5.61
CA GLN A 450 -19.77 3.99 4.35
C GLN A 450 -21.01 4.89 4.28
N SER A 451 -21.72 5.07 5.38
CA SER A 451 -22.88 5.98 5.43
C SER A 451 -22.45 7.42 5.19
N ILE A 452 -21.31 7.86 5.74
CA ILE A 452 -20.71 9.16 5.41
C ILE A 452 -20.33 9.20 3.92
N GLY A 453 -19.72 8.12 3.43
CA GLY A 453 -19.33 7.93 2.04
C GLY A 453 -20.47 8.07 1.02
N PHE A 454 -21.72 7.79 1.40
CA PHE A 454 -22.87 7.90 0.49
C PHE A 454 -23.82 9.05 0.79
N LEU A 455 -24.14 9.28 2.07
CA LEU A 455 -25.04 10.38 2.44
C LEU A 455 -24.36 11.74 2.30
N GLY A 456 -23.05 11.82 2.49
CA GLY A 456 -22.29 13.05 2.25
C GLY A 456 -22.39 13.51 0.78
N PRO A 457 -21.97 12.69 -0.20
CA PRO A 457 -22.16 13.03 -1.62
C PRO A 457 -23.61 13.28 -1.98
N ALA A 458 -24.56 12.48 -1.48
CA ALA A 458 -25.99 12.67 -1.74
C ALA A 458 -26.48 14.05 -1.27
N PHE A 459 -26.07 14.49 -0.08
CA PHE A 459 -26.39 15.80 0.45
C PHE A 459 -25.82 16.91 -0.44
N PHE A 460 -24.51 16.89 -0.70
CA PHE A 460 -23.88 17.94 -1.50
C PHE A 460 -24.40 17.99 -2.94
N LEU A 461 -24.59 16.84 -3.60
CA LEU A 461 -25.17 16.82 -4.95
C LEU A 461 -26.61 17.34 -4.99
N THR A 462 -27.40 17.16 -3.92
CA THR A 462 -28.72 17.77 -3.80
C THR A 462 -28.62 19.29 -3.62
N GLN A 463 -27.66 19.76 -2.81
CA GLN A 463 -27.43 21.19 -2.61
C GLN A 463 -26.96 21.90 -3.88
N LEU A 464 -26.24 21.21 -4.76
CA LEU A 464 -25.70 21.76 -6.00
C LEU A 464 -26.77 22.43 -6.89
N SER A 465 -28.01 21.91 -6.90
CA SER A 465 -29.14 22.47 -7.66
C SER A 465 -29.65 23.82 -7.11
N TYR A 466 -29.32 24.16 -5.86
CA TYR A 466 -29.70 25.42 -5.22
C TYR A 466 -28.57 26.47 -5.24
N VAL A 467 -27.37 26.06 -5.63
CA VAL A 467 -26.19 26.94 -5.66
C VAL A 467 -26.25 27.86 -6.87
N ARG A 468 -26.05 29.16 -6.64
CA ARG A 468 -26.10 30.20 -7.69
C ARG A 468 -24.73 30.71 -8.13
N THR A 469 -23.67 30.43 -7.37
CA THR A 469 -22.32 30.93 -7.68
C THR A 469 -21.40 29.79 -8.10
N PRO A 470 -20.56 29.99 -9.15
CA PRO A 470 -19.62 28.96 -9.59
C PRO A 470 -18.67 28.47 -8.49
N ALA A 471 -18.19 29.38 -7.63
CA ALA A 471 -17.30 29.03 -6.52
C ALA A 471 -17.95 28.07 -5.52
N MET A 472 -19.21 28.33 -5.14
CA MET A 472 -19.94 27.42 -4.25
C MET A 472 -20.23 26.07 -4.93
N ALA A 473 -20.45 26.04 -6.26
CA ALA A 473 -20.71 24.80 -6.98
C ALA A 473 -19.46 23.90 -6.99
N VAL A 474 -18.29 24.49 -7.27
CA VAL A 474 -17.00 23.81 -7.18
C VAL A 474 -16.73 23.31 -5.75
N LEU A 475 -16.99 24.14 -4.74
CA LEU A 475 -16.86 23.74 -3.33
C LEU A 475 -17.78 22.57 -2.99
N CYS A 476 -19.02 22.60 -3.46
CA CYS A 476 -20.01 21.56 -3.24
C CYS A 476 -19.57 20.22 -3.85
N MET A 477 -19.07 20.25 -5.09
CA MET A 477 -18.49 19.06 -5.74
C MET A 477 -17.23 18.56 -5.04
N ALA A 478 -16.39 19.47 -4.54
CA ALA A 478 -15.19 19.10 -3.79
C ALA A 478 -15.54 18.42 -2.46
N CYS A 479 -16.52 18.96 -1.72
CA CYS A 479 -17.03 18.34 -0.50
C CYS A 479 -17.72 17.00 -0.80
N SER A 480 -18.47 16.89 -1.90
CA SER A 480 -19.04 15.61 -2.36
C SER A 480 -17.95 14.55 -2.55
N GLN A 481 -16.88 14.85 -3.31
CA GLN A 481 -15.78 13.90 -3.51
C GLN A 481 -14.97 13.65 -2.24
N GLY A 482 -14.83 14.66 -1.37
CA GLY A 482 -14.22 14.50 -0.04
C GLY A 482 -14.98 13.50 0.83
N SER A 483 -16.31 13.62 0.91
CA SER A 483 -17.12 12.67 1.68
C SER A 483 -17.10 11.26 1.07
N ASP A 484 -17.17 11.14 -0.26
CA ASP A 484 -17.08 9.86 -0.99
C ASP A 484 -15.80 9.08 -0.65
N ALA A 485 -14.71 9.79 -0.36
CA ALA A 485 -13.44 9.18 0.03
C ALA A 485 -13.52 8.28 1.29
N PHE A 486 -14.52 8.48 2.16
CA PHE A 486 -14.74 7.64 3.34
C PHE A 486 -15.12 6.20 2.97
N SER A 487 -15.61 5.96 1.75
CA SER A 487 -15.86 4.61 1.23
C SER A 487 -14.58 3.77 1.11
N GLN A 488 -13.39 4.39 1.09
CA GLN A 488 -12.12 3.65 1.18
C GLN A 488 -12.00 2.91 2.52
N SER A 489 -12.47 3.53 3.61
CA SER A 489 -12.44 2.93 4.96
C SER A 489 -13.68 2.10 5.28
N GLY A 490 -14.77 2.29 4.52
CA GLY A 490 -16.01 1.51 4.59
C GLY A 490 -15.96 0.30 3.65
N LEU A 491 -16.34 0.50 2.39
CA LEU A 491 -16.46 -0.53 1.36
C LEU A 491 -15.15 -1.30 1.09
N TYR A 492 -14.04 -0.60 0.79
CA TYR A 492 -12.83 -1.25 0.29
C TYR A 492 -12.17 -2.15 1.34
N SER A 493 -12.04 -1.68 2.58
CA SER A 493 -11.51 -2.47 3.70
C SER A 493 -12.37 -3.70 4.01
N ASN A 494 -13.68 -3.63 3.79
CA ASN A 494 -14.61 -4.68 4.22
C ASN A 494 -14.43 -6.03 3.48
N HIS A 495 -13.88 -6.03 2.27
CA HIS A 495 -13.55 -7.27 1.54
C HIS A 495 -12.60 -8.18 2.33
N GLN A 496 -11.64 -7.58 3.04
CA GLN A 496 -10.67 -8.30 3.86
C GLN A 496 -11.28 -8.78 5.17
N ASP A 497 -12.19 -7.99 5.75
CA ASP A 497 -12.88 -8.34 7.00
C ASP A 497 -13.76 -9.59 6.83
N ILE A 498 -14.56 -9.65 5.75
CA ILE A 498 -15.55 -10.73 5.56
C ILE A 498 -14.95 -12.05 5.07
N GLY A 499 -13.84 -11.99 4.33
CA GLY A 499 -13.24 -13.16 3.70
C GLY A 499 -11.76 -12.95 3.43
N PRO A 500 -10.89 -12.99 4.47
CA PRO A 500 -9.46 -12.72 4.32
C PRO A 500 -8.76 -13.59 3.26
N ARG A 501 -9.21 -14.83 3.08
CA ARG A 501 -8.70 -15.77 2.07
C ARG A 501 -9.19 -15.46 0.65
N TYR A 502 -10.43 -14.99 0.52
CA TYR A 502 -11.08 -14.70 -0.76
C TYR A 502 -11.17 -13.20 -1.07
N ALA A 503 -10.48 -12.33 -0.31
CA ALA A 503 -10.62 -10.88 -0.41
C ALA A 503 -10.38 -10.36 -1.83
N GLY A 504 -9.40 -10.93 -2.54
CA GLY A 504 -9.13 -10.60 -3.95
C GLY A 504 -10.27 -11.01 -4.90
N VAL A 505 -10.88 -12.18 -4.68
CA VAL A 505 -12.04 -12.65 -5.46
C VAL A 505 -13.26 -11.77 -5.20
N LEU A 506 -13.51 -11.43 -3.93
CA LEU A 506 -14.61 -10.55 -3.54
C LEU A 506 -14.44 -9.15 -4.13
N LEU A 507 -13.23 -8.60 -4.09
CA LEU A 507 -12.92 -7.30 -4.70
C LEU A 507 -13.09 -7.35 -6.22
N GLY A 508 -12.63 -8.40 -6.89
CA GLY A 508 -12.83 -8.56 -8.34
C GLY A 508 -14.31 -8.63 -8.73
N LEU A 509 -15.11 -9.38 -7.96
CA LEU A 509 -16.54 -9.52 -8.18
C LEU A 509 -17.28 -8.18 -7.99
N SER A 510 -17.04 -7.48 -6.87
CA SER A 510 -17.69 -6.20 -6.59
C SER A 510 -17.21 -5.10 -7.56
N ASN A 511 -15.92 -5.07 -7.89
CA ASN A 511 -15.36 -4.11 -8.85
C ASN A 511 -15.93 -4.31 -10.26
N THR A 512 -16.24 -5.55 -10.67
CA THR A 512 -16.92 -5.80 -11.94
C THR A 512 -18.27 -5.07 -12.00
N ALA A 513 -19.06 -5.11 -10.93
CA ALA A 513 -20.28 -4.31 -10.82
C ALA A 513 -19.97 -2.81 -10.78
N GLY A 514 -18.92 -2.39 -10.08
CA GLY A 514 -18.43 -1.02 -10.11
C GLY A 514 -18.09 -0.52 -11.52
N VAL A 515 -17.48 -1.33 -12.37
CA VAL A 515 -17.16 -0.98 -13.76
C VAL A 515 -18.43 -0.88 -14.61
N LEU A 516 -19.42 -1.76 -14.38
CA LEU A 516 -20.73 -1.66 -15.03
C LEU A 516 -21.41 -0.32 -14.72
N ALA A 517 -21.21 0.24 -13.53
CA ALA A 517 -21.69 1.58 -13.21
C ALA A 517 -21.03 2.66 -14.09
N GLY A 518 -19.75 2.49 -14.46
CA GLY A 518 -19.08 3.35 -15.44
C GLY A 518 -19.68 3.20 -16.85
N VAL A 519 -19.92 1.95 -17.29
CA VAL A 519 -20.55 1.66 -18.59
C VAL A 519 -21.93 2.31 -18.70
N PHE A 520 -22.83 1.99 -17.78
CA PHE A 520 -24.21 2.44 -17.83
C PHE A 520 -24.36 3.90 -17.39
N GLY A 521 -23.64 4.32 -16.35
CA GLY A 521 -23.74 5.67 -15.79
C GLY A 521 -23.32 6.75 -16.77
N THR A 522 -22.17 6.59 -17.42
CA THR A 522 -21.69 7.60 -18.39
C THR A 522 -22.60 7.71 -19.62
N ALA A 523 -23.10 6.59 -20.14
CA ALA A 523 -24.06 6.57 -21.24
C ALA A 523 -25.41 7.17 -20.82
N ALA A 524 -25.91 6.80 -19.64
CA ALA A 524 -27.17 7.30 -19.09
C ALA A 524 -27.11 8.81 -18.87
N THR A 525 -26.02 9.35 -18.34
CA THR A 525 -25.83 10.81 -18.21
C THR A 525 -25.99 11.51 -19.54
N GLY A 526 -25.34 11.01 -20.61
CA GLY A 526 -25.47 11.61 -21.93
C GLY A 526 -26.90 11.59 -22.47
N TYR A 527 -27.61 10.48 -22.27
CA TYR A 527 -29.01 10.33 -22.67
C TYR A 527 -29.95 11.24 -21.88
N ILE A 528 -29.77 11.32 -20.55
CA ILE A 528 -30.53 12.21 -19.68
C ILE A 528 -30.31 13.66 -20.11
N LEU A 529 -29.07 14.09 -20.33
CA LEU A 529 -28.74 15.46 -20.75
C LEU A 529 -29.24 15.82 -22.16
N GLN A 530 -29.56 14.84 -23.00
CA GLN A 530 -30.16 15.13 -24.31
C GLN A 530 -31.62 15.60 -24.20
N ARG A 531 -32.35 15.13 -23.17
CA ARG A 531 -33.81 15.37 -23.02
C ARG A 531 -34.18 16.12 -21.75
N GLY A 532 -33.30 16.17 -20.77
CA GLY A 532 -33.51 16.73 -19.45
C GLY A 532 -32.35 17.63 -19.04
N SER A 533 -32.04 17.64 -17.75
CA SER A 533 -31.13 18.59 -17.14
C SER A 533 -30.05 17.92 -16.29
N TRP A 534 -29.05 18.70 -15.88
CA TRP A 534 -28.04 18.25 -14.92
C TRP A 534 -28.62 17.88 -13.56
N ASP A 535 -29.72 18.52 -13.16
CA ASP A 535 -30.44 18.19 -11.92
C ASP A 535 -30.97 16.75 -11.96
N ASP A 536 -31.47 16.29 -13.11
CA ASP A 536 -31.94 14.91 -13.29
C ASP A 536 -30.77 13.91 -13.17
N VAL A 537 -29.60 14.25 -13.70
CA VAL A 537 -28.38 13.43 -13.57
C VAL A 537 -27.98 13.29 -12.10
N PHE A 538 -27.99 14.39 -11.34
CA PHE A 538 -27.63 14.36 -9.93
C PHE A 538 -28.69 13.62 -9.08
N LYS A 539 -29.98 13.78 -9.38
CA LYS A 539 -31.06 13.03 -8.71
C LYS A 539 -30.89 11.52 -8.84
N VAL A 540 -30.50 11.01 -10.02
CA VAL A 540 -30.20 9.58 -10.21
C VAL A 540 -29.05 9.13 -9.31
N SER A 541 -27.96 9.90 -9.26
CA SER A 541 -26.82 9.60 -8.38
C SER A 541 -27.22 9.63 -6.90
N VAL A 542 -28.01 10.62 -6.47
CA VAL A 542 -28.54 10.73 -5.10
C VAL A 542 -29.39 9.51 -4.75
N ALA A 543 -30.31 9.11 -5.63
CA ALA A 543 -31.14 7.93 -5.42
C ALA A 543 -30.30 6.65 -5.25
N LEU A 544 -29.28 6.46 -6.09
CA LEU A 544 -28.37 5.32 -5.99
C LEU A 544 -27.54 5.34 -4.70
N TYR A 545 -27.08 6.50 -4.24
CA TYR A 545 -26.40 6.61 -2.95
C TYR A 545 -27.31 6.26 -1.77
N ILE A 546 -28.57 6.70 -1.80
CA ILE A 546 -29.56 6.35 -0.76
C ILE A 546 -29.83 4.84 -0.77
N ILE A 547 -30.09 4.24 -1.93
CA ILE A 547 -30.28 2.79 -2.07
C ILE A 547 -29.04 2.03 -1.57
N GLY A 548 -27.86 2.45 -1.99
CA GLY A 548 -26.59 1.88 -1.56
C GLY A 548 -26.39 1.96 -0.04
N THR A 549 -26.82 3.05 0.58
CA THR A 549 -26.75 3.25 2.05
C THR A 549 -27.69 2.30 2.77
N LEU A 550 -28.92 2.16 2.28
CA LEU A 550 -29.91 1.26 2.86
C LEU A 550 -29.44 -0.20 2.79
N VAL A 551 -29.02 -0.65 1.60
CA VAL A 551 -28.50 -2.01 1.39
C VAL A 551 -27.27 -2.26 2.26
N TRP A 552 -26.33 -1.30 2.31
CA TRP A 552 -25.13 -1.44 3.13
C TRP A 552 -25.47 -1.58 4.62
N ASN A 553 -26.30 -0.70 5.16
CA ASN A 553 -26.60 -0.70 6.59
C ASN A 553 -27.42 -1.93 7.01
N LEU A 554 -28.26 -2.47 6.13
CA LEU A 554 -29.04 -3.68 6.39
C LEU A 554 -28.19 -4.95 6.32
N PHE A 555 -27.34 -5.09 5.30
CA PHE A 555 -26.73 -6.39 4.97
C PHE A 555 -25.22 -6.50 5.18
N SER A 556 -24.49 -5.38 5.36
CA SER A 556 -23.04 -5.44 5.57
C SER A 556 -22.69 -5.95 6.98
N THR A 557 -21.53 -6.63 7.06
CA THR A 557 -20.91 -7.06 8.31
C THR A 557 -19.39 -6.90 8.21
N GLY A 558 -18.74 -6.59 9.33
CA GLY A 558 -17.29 -6.63 9.48
C GLY A 558 -16.77 -7.94 10.08
N GLU A 559 -17.65 -8.94 10.24
CA GLU A 559 -17.30 -10.25 10.76
C GLU A 559 -16.92 -11.21 9.63
N LYS A 560 -16.02 -12.15 9.94
CA LYS A 560 -15.58 -13.17 8.99
C LYS A 560 -16.72 -14.15 8.70
N ILE A 561 -17.11 -14.28 7.43
CA ILE A 561 -18.19 -15.16 6.97
C ILE A 561 -17.74 -16.23 5.97
N LEU A 562 -16.51 -16.13 5.46
CA LEU A 562 -15.91 -17.03 4.49
C LEU A 562 -14.49 -17.43 4.95
N ASP A 563 -14.16 -18.72 4.86
CA ASP A 563 -12.84 -19.30 5.21
C ASP A 563 -12.23 -20.18 4.11
#